data_AF-A0A7X1GKB4-F1
#
_entry.id   AF-A0A7X1GKB4-F1
#
_cell.length_a   1.000
_cell.length_b   1.000
_cell.length_c   1.000
_cell.angle_alpha   90.00
_cell.angle_beta   90.00
_cell.angle_gamma   90.00
#
_symmetry.space_group_name_H-M   'P 1'
#
loop_
_entity.id
_entity.type
_entity.pdbx_description
1 polymer ?
#
loop_
_entity_poly.entity_id
_entity_poly.type
_entity_poly.pdbx_seq_one_letter_code
_entity_poly.pdbx_strand_id
1 'polypeptide(L)' 'MRDLLSLNRGTLMHVIALQAPAREDDDHLKDLDFIPTGIAGRDFARRQMAAAPWNEAVDTGMSIVVHR' A
#
# COMPACT_ATOMS: atom_id res chain seq x y z
N MET A 1 11.47 -0.78 5.31
CA MET A 1 11.95 0.23 4.33
C MET A 1 13.38 -0.04 3.84
N ARG A 2 14.36 -0.26 4.73
CA ARG A 2 15.77 -0.54 4.34
C ARG A 2 15.95 -1.69 3.34
N ASP A 3 15.21 -2.79 3.51
CA ASP A 3 15.34 -3.96 2.62
C ASP A 3 14.69 -3.78 1.24
N LEU A 4 13.82 -2.78 1.07
CA LEU A 4 13.19 -2.50 -0.21
C LEU A 4 14.14 -1.73 -1.15
N LEU A 5 15.02 -0.91 -0.57
CA LEU A 5 15.99 -0.08 -1.29
C LEU A 5 17.11 -0.91 -1.92
N SER A 6 17.49 -2.04 -1.30
CA SER A 6 18.53 -2.93 -1.82
C SER A 6 18.08 -3.74 -3.04
N LEU A 7 16.77 -3.82 -3.30
CA LEU A 7 16.19 -4.45 -4.49
C LEU A 7 16.08 -3.49 -5.68
N ASN A 8 16.44 -2.21 -5.49
CA ASN A 8 16.27 -1.19 -6.51
C ASN A 8 17.27 -1.38 -7.67
N ARG A 9 16.76 -1.66 -8.88
CA ARG A 9 17.54 -1.70 -10.12
C ARG A 9 17.24 -0.51 -11.04
N GLY A 10 17.18 0.70 -10.49
CA GLY A 10 16.84 1.92 -11.23
C GLY A 10 15.34 2.06 -11.52
N THR A 11 14.49 1.34 -10.78
CA THR A 11 13.03 1.44 -10.90
C THR A 11 12.50 2.34 -9.80
N LEU A 12 11.62 3.28 -10.13
CA LEU A 12 10.86 4.04 -9.14
C LEU A 12 9.71 3.18 -8.61
N MET A 13 9.72 2.88 -7.31
CA MET A 13 8.63 2.12 -6.68
C MET A 13 7.62 3.06 -6.02
N HIS A 14 6.34 2.92 -6.37
CA HIS A 14 5.24 3.61 -5.69
C HIS A 14 4.61 2.65 -4.69
N VAL A 15 4.66 3.00 -3.41
CA VAL A 15 4.11 2.22 -2.30
C VAL A 15 2.87 2.94 -1.78
N ILE A 16 1.74 2.25 -1.74
CA ILE A 16 0.51 2.76 -1.13
C ILE A 16 0.31 2.04 0.19
N ALA A 17 0.21 2.80 1.29
CA ALA A 17 -0.10 2.23 2.58
C ALA A 17 -1.58 1.81 2.61
N LEU A 18 -1.83 0.50 2.53
CA LEU A 18 -3.17 -0.05 2.70
C LEU A 18 -3.39 -0.40 4.17
N GLN A 19 -3.78 0.59 4.97
CA GLN A 19 -4.27 0.32 6.32
C GLN A 19 -5.79 0.14 6.25
N ALA A 20 -6.25 -1.10 6.42
CA ALA A 20 -7.67 -1.34 6.61
C ALA A 20 -8.13 -0.53 7.85
N PRO A 21 -9.35 0.03 7.85
CA PRO A 21 -9.87 0.73 9.02
C PRO A 21 -9.84 -0.20 10.24
N ALA A 22 -9.25 0.26 11.33
CA ALA A 22 -9.19 -0.51 12.57
C ALA A 22 -10.60 -0.91 13.01
N ARG A 23 -10.82 -2.22 13.17
CA ARG A 23 -11.97 -2.77 13.90
C ARG A 23 -11.61 -2.85 15.38
N GLU A 24 -12.59 -2.87 16.27
CA GLU A 24 -12.34 -2.94 17.72
C GLU A 24 -11.47 -4.15 18.13
N ASP A 25 -11.52 -5.24 17.35
CA ASP A 25 -10.74 -6.47 17.55
C ASP A 25 -9.60 -6.65 16.52
N ASP A 26 -9.23 -5.60 15.79
CA ASP A 26 -8.26 -5.68 14.70
C ASP A 26 -6.84 -5.83 15.25
N ASP A 27 -6.23 -6.96 14.96
CA ASP A 27 -4.84 -7.25 15.31
C ASP A 27 -3.98 -7.01 14.07
N HIS A 28 -3.37 -5.81 14.02
CA HIS A 28 -2.50 -5.39 12.92
C HIS A 28 -1.17 -6.17 12.81
N LEU A 29 -0.93 -7.16 13.68
CA LEU A 29 0.17 -8.12 13.55
C LEU A 29 -0.25 -9.43 12.88
N LYS A 30 -1.56 -9.61 12.59
CA LYS A 30 -2.07 -10.78 11.87
C LYS A 30 -1.96 -10.59 10.35
N ASP A 31 -2.04 -11.72 9.67
CA ASP A 31 -2.23 -11.76 8.22
C ASP A 31 -3.59 -11.17 7.82
N LEU A 32 -3.79 -11.08 6.51
CA LEU A 32 -5.01 -10.55 5.90
C LEU A 32 -6.24 -11.38 6.27
N ASP A 33 -7.26 -10.74 6.85
CA ASP A 33 -8.51 -11.40 7.20
C ASP A 33 -9.33 -11.79 5.97
N PHE A 34 -9.59 -13.08 5.84
CA PHE A 34 -10.58 -13.62 4.91
C PHE A 34 -11.93 -13.77 5.63
N ILE A 35 -12.94 -13.08 5.12
CA ILE A 35 -14.33 -13.13 5.58
C ILE A 35 -15.21 -13.77 4.49
N PRO A 36 -16.43 -14.24 4.80
CA PRO A 36 -17.29 -14.89 3.79
C PRO A 36 -17.57 -14.03 2.55
N THR A 37 -17.53 -12.71 2.69
CA THR A 37 -17.74 -11.74 1.60
C THR A 37 -16.45 -11.37 0.85
N GLY A 38 -15.29 -11.92 1.25
CA GLY A 38 -14.00 -11.74 0.59
C GLY A 38 -12.87 -11.37 1.53
N ILE A 39 -11.98 -10.51 1.06
CA ILE A 39 -10.81 -10.04 1.81
C ILE A 39 -11.16 -8.74 2.53
N ALA A 40 -10.92 -8.66 3.84
CA ALA A 40 -11.10 -7.43 4.60
C ALA A 40 -10.24 -6.30 3.99
N GLY A 41 -10.81 -5.10 3.84
CA GLY A 41 -10.11 -3.96 3.24
C GLY A 41 -10.07 -3.93 1.70
N ARG A 42 -10.67 -4.90 1.00
CA ARG A 42 -10.73 -4.94 -0.48
C ARG A 42 -11.28 -3.65 -1.11
N ASP A 43 -12.34 -3.08 -0.53
CA ASP A 43 -12.94 -1.86 -1.08
C ASP A 43 -12.10 -0.61 -0.80
N PHE A 44 -11.34 -0.60 0.30
CA PHE A 44 -10.34 0.43 0.54
C PHE A 44 -9.21 0.34 -0.50
N ALA A 45 -8.67 -0.87 -0.74
CA ALA A 45 -7.68 -1.10 -1.78
C ALA A 45 -8.18 -0.65 -3.17
N ARG A 46 -9.42 -1.00 -3.53
CA ARG A 46 -10.04 -0.55 -4.80
C ARG A 46 -10.10 0.96 -4.94
N ARG A 47 -10.44 1.68 -3.87
CA ARG A 47 -10.48 3.15 -3.87
C ARG A 47 -9.10 3.76 -4.08
N GLN A 48 -8.08 3.25 -3.37
CA GLN A 48 -6.71 3.73 -3.53
C GLN A 48 -6.16 3.44 -4.94
N MET A 49 -6.49 2.28 -5.51
CA MET A 49 -6.11 1.97 -6.90
C MET A 49 -6.80 2.89 -7.91
N ALA A 50 -8.08 3.22 -7.70
CA ALA A 50 -8.82 4.12 -8.59
C ALA A 50 -8.31 5.57 -8.51
N ALA A 51 -7.81 6.00 -7.35
CA ALA A 51 -7.18 7.30 -7.17
C ALA A 51 -5.88 7.44 -7.98
N ALA A 52 -5.20 6.32 -8.27
CA ALA A 52 -3.98 6.25 -9.07
C ALA A 52 -2.92 7.32 -8.71
N PRO A 53 -2.53 7.42 -7.42
CA PRO A 53 -1.67 8.51 -6.93
C PRO A 53 -0.25 8.47 -7.54
N TRP A 54 0.14 7.34 -8.15
CA TRP A 54 1.39 7.23 -8.91
C TRP A 54 1.41 8.06 -10.20
N ASN A 55 0.29 8.61 -10.64
CA ASN A 55 0.25 9.53 -11.77
C ASN A 55 0.64 10.98 -11.38
N GLU A 56 0.78 11.26 -10.08
CA GLU A 56 1.22 12.56 -9.59
C GLU A 56 2.69 12.80 -9.92
N ALA A 57 3.08 14.08 -10.02
CA ALA A 57 4.47 14.45 -10.21
C ALA A 57 5.27 14.10 -8.95
N VAL A 58 6.33 13.33 -9.12
CA VAL A 58 7.21 12.86 -8.03
C VAL A 58 8.67 13.10 -8.40
N ASP A 59 9.52 13.30 -7.38
CA ASP A 59 10.96 13.42 -7.58
C ASP A 59 11.52 12.07 -8.07
N THR A 60 11.96 12.04 -9.33
CA THR A 60 12.54 10.84 -9.96
C THR A 60 13.95 10.53 -9.48
N GLY A 61 14.58 11.42 -8.70
CA GLY A 61 15.80 11.13 -7.93
C GLY A 61 15.54 10.19 -6.75
N MET A 62 14.28 10.01 -6.35
CA MET A 62 13.89 9.03 -5.36
C MET A 62 13.84 7.62 -5.96
N SER A 63 14.06 6.63 -5.12
CA SER A 63 13.93 5.21 -5.48
C SER A 63 12.60 4.61 -5.03
N ILE A 64 11.95 5.23 -4.03
CA ILE A 64 10.67 4.83 -3.45
C ILE A 64 9.87 6.09 -3.13
N VAL A 65 8.59 6.11 -3.54
CA VAL A 65 7.61 7.12 -3.15
C VAL A 65 6.50 6.43 -2.37
N VAL A 66 6.12 6.99 -1.22
CA VAL A 66 5.02 6.47 -0.40
C VAL A 66 3.82 7.41 -0.48
N HIS A 67 2.68 6.87 -0.88
CA HIS A 67 1.39 7.56 -0.97
C HIS A 67 0.53 7.21 0.25
N ARG A 68 -0.18 8.20 0.80
CA ARG A 68 -1.11 8.05 1.93
C ARG A 68 -2.55 8.23 1.47
#